data_AF-A0A817D0C7-F1
#
_entry.id   AF-A0A817D0C7-F1
#
_cell.length_a   1.000
_cell.length_b   1.000
_cell.length_c   1.000
_cell.angle_alpha   90.00
_cell.angle_beta   90.00
_cell.angle_gamma   90.00
#
_symmetry.space_group_name_H-M   'P 1'
#
loop_
_entity.id
_entity.type
_entity.pdbx_description
1 polymer ?
#
loop_
_entity_poly.entity_id
_entity_poly.type
_entity_poly.pdbx_seq_one_letter_code
_entity_poly.pdbx_strand_id
1 'polypeptide(L)'
;MDIGLYTLHPPKEIFEKFEAAKNTNLIYNSALNKIRESITVKFRQELELAKKTMPPNLSNIHIRKFESAVNHLPETLKNTLEIDLEYCKKDIMSMDQVTHSTFTDVISNGDPKSIKVLLEEYKTSQGMQSFIKKGRKIVLNQMQDVVNKINHYFEQNDVKEALSVVKILYEYKIELETIVTDDREPYLKSRSNIKRKFQLAYICFMNHFLQNNTSEMTNEVIRNVEKSFLCLFEFINFAHDLKGQPILTHMFPEDFNEKIIILSRKTADYFMQIQKNYESALEIIDIASLKDILDMMNKWDSLPMTMKNIIQIYHIEDISVNSMTMAISKLTVYSHMLESVSKKIEELKNQLIHQKLINPETIQFNQHRDKFYRNLNEKIRILNNVQLLSKHDLNININVGKSECLKSLVTQITDISIATEDYDNFNLYYSNLLSCQRELIEIDCEINKHVEKIEKIIFDKIHIWAGVVDQDSSVQHVSTCLINMKRVSNNISSLKVRIHQIIDEALINYKNKTKDSTNFSKLSAIVNQDASGIGQSLIAEHKAF
;
A
#
# COMPACT_ATOMS: atom_id res chain seq x y z
N MET A 1 34.26 -70.87 35.99
CA MET A 1 35.55 -71.02 35.29
C MET A 1 35.37 -70.47 33.89
N ASP A 2 36.05 -69.37 33.58
CA ASP A 2 36.12 -68.70 32.27
C ASP A 2 36.65 -69.69 31.21
N ILE A 3 36.08 -69.69 29.99
CA ILE A 3 36.55 -70.57 28.91
C ILE A 3 38.01 -70.29 28.52
N GLY A 4 38.52 -69.08 28.77
CA GLY A 4 39.92 -68.73 28.52
C GLY A 4 40.89 -69.58 29.34
N LEU A 5 40.47 -70.11 30.49
CA LEU A 5 41.28 -71.00 31.33
C LEU A 5 41.48 -72.38 30.72
N TYR A 6 40.71 -72.78 29.71
CA TYR A 6 40.88 -74.04 29.00
C TYR A 6 42.13 -74.07 28.10
N THR A 7 42.73 -72.91 27.81
CA THR A 7 44.06 -72.83 27.18
C THR A 7 45.18 -73.22 28.15
N LEU A 8 45.01 -72.93 29.44
CA LEU A 8 45.97 -73.24 30.51
C LEU A 8 45.74 -74.63 31.12
N HIS A 9 44.49 -75.10 31.11
CA HIS A 9 44.09 -76.41 31.62
C HIS A 9 43.19 -77.13 30.59
N PRO A 10 43.77 -77.76 29.55
CA PRO A 10 43.04 -78.35 28.44
C PRO A 10 42.06 -79.45 28.88
N PRO A 11 40.75 -79.29 28.67
CA PRO A 11 39.77 -80.32 29.00
C PRO A 11 40.03 -81.64 28.27
N LYS A 12 40.62 -81.61 27.07
CA LYS A 12 40.94 -82.80 26.27
C LYS A 12 41.69 -83.88 27.09
N GLU A 13 42.63 -83.49 27.94
CA GLU A 13 43.40 -84.41 28.79
C GLU A 13 42.53 -85.12 29.85
N ILE A 14 41.50 -84.45 30.35
CA ILE A 14 40.52 -85.04 31.29
C ILE A 14 39.63 -86.02 30.53
N PHE A 15 39.16 -85.65 29.34
CA PHE A 15 38.34 -86.54 28.52
C PHE A 15 39.08 -87.81 28.07
N GLU A 16 40.37 -87.72 27.76
CA GLU A 16 41.23 -88.87 27.44
C GLU A 16 41.37 -89.83 28.63
N LYS A 17 41.55 -89.30 29.85
CA LYS A 17 41.60 -90.10 31.09
C LYS A 17 40.27 -90.80 31.40
N PHE A 18 39.13 -90.16 31.08
CA PHE A 18 37.80 -90.75 31.27
C PHE A 18 37.42 -91.77 30.17
N GLU A 19 37.87 -91.59 28.92
CA GLU A 19 37.70 -92.58 27.85
C GLU A 19 38.43 -93.89 28.19
N ALA A 20 39.59 -93.83 28.83
CA ALA A 20 40.31 -95.01 29.32
C ALA A 20 39.54 -95.79 30.41
N ALA A 21 38.65 -95.14 31.17
CA ALA A 21 37.84 -95.74 32.24
C ALA A 21 36.42 -96.14 31.81
N LYS A 22 36.03 -95.84 30.57
CA LYS A 22 34.65 -95.88 30.06
C LYS A 22 34.01 -97.27 30.04
N ASN A 23 34.83 -98.33 29.99
CA ASN A 23 34.37 -99.72 29.89
C ASN A 23 33.99 -100.36 31.23
N THR A 24 34.03 -99.64 32.36
CA THR A 24 33.83 -100.26 33.69
C THR A 24 32.65 -99.76 34.53
N ASN A 25 32.01 -98.59 34.28
CA ASN A 25 30.92 -98.11 35.14
C ASN A 25 30.02 -96.99 34.54
N LEU A 26 28.68 -97.15 34.65
CA LEU A 26 27.66 -96.18 34.20
C LEU A 26 27.77 -94.78 34.84
N ILE A 27 28.30 -94.70 36.07
CA ILE A 27 28.45 -93.43 36.81
C ILE A 27 29.43 -92.47 36.10
N TYR A 28 30.49 -93.01 35.47
CA TYR A 28 31.48 -92.21 34.74
C TYR A 28 30.91 -91.63 33.45
N ASN A 29 30.05 -92.36 32.73
CA ASN A 29 29.36 -91.84 31.56
C ASN A 29 28.41 -90.68 31.90
N SER A 30 27.69 -90.78 33.03
CA SER A 30 26.83 -89.69 33.51
C SER A 30 27.64 -88.44 33.89
N ALA A 31 28.76 -88.62 34.60
CA ALA A 31 29.66 -87.51 34.95
C ALA A 31 30.29 -86.85 33.71
N LEU A 32 30.74 -87.65 32.74
CA LEU A 32 31.31 -87.17 31.48
C LEU A 32 30.29 -86.32 30.70
N ASN A 33 29.03 -86.78 30.61
CA ASN A 33 27.97 -86.02 29.94
C ASN A 33 27.66 -84.69 30.64
N LYS A 34 27.64 -84.65 31.98
CA LYS A 34 27.49 -83.40 32.74
C LYS A 34 28.64 -82.41 32.49
N ILE A 35 29.87 -82.91 32.38
CA ILE A 35 31.04 -82.08 32.04
C ILE A 35 30.92 -81.54 30.61
N ARG A 36 30.51 -82.38 29.64
CA ARG A 36 30.23 -81.96 28.26
C ARG A 36 29.20 -80.84 28.23
N GLU A 37 28.04 -81.04 28.86
CA GLU A 37 26.97 -80.04 28.93
C GLU A 37 27.46 -78.73 29.55
N SER A 38 28.20 -78.80 30.68
CA SER A 38 28.73 -77.60 31.34
C SER A 38 29.72 -76.83 30.47
N ILE A 39 30.59 -77.52 29.73
CA ILE A 39 31.52 -76.88 28.78
C ILE A 39 30.74 -76.25 27.64
N THR A 40 29.83 -76.99 27.00
CA THR A 40 29.01 -76.49 25.88
C THR A 40 28.22 -75.25 26.27
N VAL A 41 27.59 -75.23 27.46
CA VAL A 41 26.84 -74.06 27.96
C VAL A 41 27.73 -72.83 28.06
N LYS A 42 28.96 -72.96 28.56
CA LYS A 42 29.88 -71.81 28.71
C LYS A 42 30.36 -71.28 27.35
N PHE A 43 30.67 -72.15 26.41
CA PHE A 43 31.04 -71.73 25.06
C PHE A 43 29.87 -71.02 24.36
N ARG A 44 28.65 -71.53 24.50
CA ARG A 44 27.44 -70.87 23.97
C ARG A 44 27.16 -69.53 24.66
N GLN A 45 27.38 -69.42 25.96
CA GLN A 45 27.29 -68.13 26.67
C GLN A 45 28.26 -67.09 26.10
N GLU A 46 29.48 -67.49 25.74
CA GLU A 46 30.45 -66.59 25.10
C GLU A 46 30.04 -66.20 23.68
N LEU A 47 29.44 -67.10 22.90
CA LEU A 47 28.82 -66.74 21.61
C LEU A 47 27.66 -65.76 21.79
N GLU A 48 26.81 -65.94 22.80
CA GLU A 48 25.73 -64.99 23.12
C GLU A 48 26.26 -63.62 23.55
N LEU A 49 27.39 -63.57 24.29
CA LEU A 49 28.08 -62.31 24.60
C LEU A 49 28.68 -61.67 23.34
N ALA A 50 29.21 -62.46 22.42
CA ALA A 50 29.69 -61.98 21.13
C ALA A 50 28.56 -61.33 20.31
N LYS A 51 27.37 -61.95 20.25
CA LYS A 51 26.19 -61.40 19.55
C LYS A 51 25.66 -60.11 20.17
N LYS A 52 25.81 -59.95 21.49
CA LYS A 52 25.39 -58.74 22.23
C LYS A 52 26.41 -57.59 22.16
N THR A 53 27.61 -57.84 21.65
CA THR A 53 28.64 -56.80 21.54
C THR A 53 28.31 -55.83 20.42
N MET A 54 28.24 -54.54 20.74
CA MET A 54 27.98 -53.46 19.79
C MET A 54 29.22 -52.58 19.58
N PRO A 55 29.50 -52.09 18.36
CA PRO A 55 28.87 -52.51 17.11
C PRO A 55 29.14 -53.99 16.79
N PRO A 56 28.26 -54.66 16.03
CA PRO A 56 28.48 -56.04 15.61
C PRO A 56 29.82 -56.14 14.86
N ASN A 57 30.72 -56.99 15.34
CA ASN A 57 32.06 -57.11 14.77
C ASN A 57 32.61 -58.52 15.00
N LEU A 58 33.04 -59.17 13.93
CA LEU A 58 33.69 -60.49 13.99
C LEU A 58 35.00 -60.47 14.77
N SER A 59 35.67 -59.31 14.84
CA SER A 59 36.92 -59.13 15.58
C SER A 59 36.71 -58.90 17.08
N ASN A 60 35.51 -59.09 17.63
CA ASN A 60 35.26 -58.87 19.06
C ASN A 60 35.98 -59.90 19.95
N ILE A 61 36.19 -59.54 21.21
CA ILE A 61 37.02 -60.32 22.16
C ILE A 61 36.42 -61.70 22.47
N HIS A 62 35.10 -61.84 22.45
CA HIS A 62 34.41 -63.08 22.77
C HIS A 62 34.58 -64.14 21.66
N ILE A 63 34.55 -63.73 20.39
CA ILE A 63 34.88 -64.62 19.26
C ILE A 63 36.32 -65.11 19.35
N ARG A 64 37.29 -64.22 19.62
CA ARG A 64 38.70 -64.61 19.74
C ARG A 64 38.94 -65.56 20.93
N LYS A 65 38.28 -65.30 22.07
CA LYS A 65 38.32 -66.18 23.24
C LYS A 65 37.76 -67.57 22.91
N PHE A 66 36.64 -67.62 22.19
CA PHE A 66 36.03 -68.87 21.73
C PHE A 66 36.98 -69.64 20.81
N GLU A 67 37.49 -69.00 19.75
CA GLU A 67 38.39 -69.61 18.75
C GLU A 67 39.68 -70.13 19.39
N SER A 68 40.21 -69.43 20.39
CA SER A 68 41.37 -69.88 21.14
C SER A 68 41.06 -71.10 22.02
N ALA A 69 39.95 -71.07 22.76
CA ALA A 69 39.63 -72.12 23.72
C ALA A 69 39.10 -73.43 23.10
N VAL A 70 38.41 -73.36 21.95
CA VAL A 70 37.76 -74.53 21.32
C VAL A 70 38.78 -75.57 20.84
N ASN A 71 39.99 -75.13 20.50
CA ASN A 71 41.09 -76.00 20.06
C ASN A 71 41.61 -76.94 21.16
N HIS A 72 41.29 -76.68 22.42
CA HIS A 72 41.69 -77.50 23.58
C HIS A 72 40.61 -78.49 24.03
N LEU A 73 39.54 -78.65 23.24
CA LEU A 73 38.44 -79.58 23.50
C LEU A 73 38.60 -80.91 22.73
N PRO A 74 37.89 -81.99 23.15
CA PRO A 74 37.78 -83.22 22.38
C PRO A 74 37.11 -83.00 21.00
N GLU A 75 37.51 -83.79 19.99
CA GLU A 75 37.06 -83.70 18.59
C GLU A 75 35.54 -83.56 18.44
N THR A 76 34.77 -84.38 19.17
CA THR A 76 33.31 -84.42 19.08
C THR A 76 32.65 -83.14 19.58
N LEU A 77 33.17 -82.53 20.65
CA LEU A 77 32.69 -81.24 21.16
C LEU A 77 33.18 -80.08 20.30
N LYS A 78 34.43 -80.15 19.84
CA LYS A 78 35.04 -79.15 18.96
C LYS A 78 34.20 -78.97 17.69
N ASN A 79 33.90 -80.05 16.98
CA ASN A 79 33.14 -80.00 15.73
C ASN A 79 31.74 -79.38 15.91
N THR A 80 31.02 -79.73 16.98
CA THR A 80 29.70 -79.13 17.26
C THR A 80 29.79 -77.64 17.57
N LEU A 81 30.78 -77.24 18.37
CA LEU A 81 30.97 -75.84 18.76
C LEU A 81 31.50 -74.97 17.61
N GLU A 82 32.30 -75.52 16.70
CA GLU A 82 32.73 -74.83 15.48
C GLU A 82 31.56 -74.54 14.53
N ILE A 83 30.59 -75.46 14.43
CA ILE A 83 29.33 -75.22 13.70
C ILE A 83 28.55 -74.06 14.35
N ASP A 84 28.40 -74.07 15.68
CA ASP A 84 27.72 -72.99 16.42
C ASP A 84 28.44 -71.64 16.22
N LEU A 85 29.78 -71.63 16.17
CA LEU A 85 30.59 -70.45 15.88
C LEU A 85 30.33 -69.92 14.46
N GLU A 86 30.30 -70.78 13.44
CA GLU A 86 30.02 -70.36 12.05
C GLU A 86 28.63 -69.75 11.91
N TYR A 87 27.61 -70.32 12.55
CA TYR A 87 26.29 -69.70 12.63
C TYR A 87 26.34 -68.34 13.33
N CYS A 88 27.06 -68.24 14.46
CA CYS A 88 27.23 -66.97 15.16
C CYS A 88 27.94 -65.90 14.31
N LYS A 89 28.97 -66.26 13.56
CA LYS A 89 29.67 -65.36 12.63
C LYS A 89 28.74 -64.85 11.54
N LYS A 90 27.92 -65.72 10.94
CA LYS A 90 26.91 -65.33 9.95
C LYS A 90 25.87 -64.37 10.54
N ASP A 91 25.39 -64.64 11.75
CA ASP A 91 24.46 -63.76 12.45
C ASP A 91 25.09 -62.37 12.68
N ILE A 92 26.33 -62.31 13.19
CA ILE A 92 27.05 -61.05 13.43
C ILE A 92 27.26 -60.27 12.13
N MET A 93 27.64 -60.93 11.03
CA MET A 93 27.79 -60.27 9.72
C MET A 93 26.47 -59.71 9.21
N SER A 94 25.38 -60.48 9.34
CA SER A 94 24.03 -60.02 8.96
C SER A 94 23.62 -58.80 9.79
N MET A 95 23.84 -58.85 11.11
CA MET A 95 23.57 -57.73 12.02
C MET A 95 24.39 -56.49 11.69
N ASP A 96 25.68 -56.64 11.37
CA ASP A 96 26.54 -55.52 10.96
C ASP A 96 26.04 -54.86 9.67
N GLN A 97 25.66 -55.67 8.68
CA GLN A 97 25.11 -55.19 7.40
C GLN A 97 23.78 -54.46 7.61
N VAL A 98 22.87 -55.03 8.39
CA VAL A 98 21.57 -54.40 8.72
C VAL A 98 21.80 -53.08 9.46
N THR A 99 22.71 -53.05 10.42
CA THR A 99 23.04 -51.83 11.19
C THR A 99 23.56 -50.73 10.28
N HIS A 100 24.49 -51.06 9.37
CA HIS A 100 25.04 -50.11 8.41
C HIS A 100 24.00 -49.63 7.39
N SER A 101 23.14 -50.52 6.89
CA SER A 101 22.05 -50.16 5.97
C SER A 101 21.08 -49.20 6.64
N THR A 102 20.52 -49.59 7.80
CA THR A 102 19.58 -48.77 8.56
C THR A 102 20.15 -47.39 8.88
N PHE A 103 21.42 -47.33 9.31
CA PHE A 103 22.08 -46.05 9.55
C PHE A 103 22.15 -45.20 8.27
N THR A 104 22.56 -45.80 7.15
CA THR A 104 22.70 -45.07 5.88
C THR A 104 21.34 -44.61 5.35
N ASP A 105 20.32 -45.46 5.41
CA ASP A 105 18.97 -45.18 4.91
C ASP A 105 18.32 -44.05 5.70
N VAL A 106 18.32 -44.14 7.04
CA VAL A 106 17.73 -43.11 7.90
C VAL A 106 18.45 -41.77 7.78
N ILE A 107 19.78 -41.77 7.77
CA ILE A 107 20.57 -40.54 7.66
C ILE A 107 20.40 -39.91 6.27
N SER A 108 20.34 -40.71 5.20
CA SER A 108 20.20 -40.20 3.82
C SER A 108 18.81 -39.67 3.53
N ASN A 109 17.76 -40.22 4.17
CA ASN A 109 16.39 -39.71 4.06
C ASN A 109 16.24 -38.28 4.60
N GLY A 110 17.11 -37.85 5.52
CA GLY A 110 17.17 -36.45 5.98
C GLY A 110 15.97 -36.01 6.83
N ASP A 111 15.20 -36.94 7.40
CA ASP A 111 14.12 -36.62 8.35
C ASP A 111 14.69 -36.42 9.78
N PRO A 112 14.62 -35.21 10.36
CA PRO A 112 15.22 -34.92 11.67
C PRO A 112 14.70 -35.82 12.79
N LYS A 113 13.43 -36.23 12.75
CA LYS A 113 12.82 -37.08 13.79
C LYS A 113 13.36 -38.51 13.74
N SER A 114 13.39 -39.11 12.56
CA SER A 114 13.96 -40.45 12.36
C SER A 114 15.44 -40.49 12.72
N ILE A 115 16.19 -39.45 12.34
CA ILE A 115 17.60 -39.30 12.70
C ILE A 115 17.77 -39.22 14.22
N LYS A 116 16.94 -38.44 14.91
CA LYS A 116 16.97 -38.32 16.38
C LYS A 116 16.80 -39.67 17.06
N VAL A 117 15.74 -40.41 16.70
CA VAL A 117 15.42 -41.72 17.29
C VAL A 117 16.61 -42.68 17.14
N LEU A 118 17.16 -42.77 15.93
CA LEU A 118 18.31 -43.63 15.63
C LEU A 118 19.54 -43.25 16.48
N LEU A 119 19.87 -41.96 16.53
CA LEU A 119 21.05 -41.49 17.26
C LEU A 119 20.88 -41.58 18.78
N GLU A 120 19.67 -41.44 19.32
CA GLU A 120 19.38 -41.68 20.73
C GLU A 120 19.50 -43.17 21.10
N GLU A 121 18.98 -44.06 20.27
CA GLU A 121 19.17 -45.51 20.42
C GLU A 121 20.66 -45.88 20.47
N TYR A 122 21.44 -45.35 19.52
CA TYR A 122 22.88 -45.59 19.47
C TYR A 122 23.63 -44.94 20.64
N LYS A 123 23.13 -43.82 21.18
CA LYS A 123 23.71 -43.19 22.38
C LYS A 123 23.59 -44.06 23.62
N THR A 124 22.50 -44.82 23.75
CA THR A 124 22.30 -45.75 24.87
C THR A 124 23.06 -47.07 24.70
N SER A 125 23.46 -47.41 23.47
CA SER A 125 24.17 -48.64 23.15
C SER A 125 25.68 -48.50 23.37
N GLN A 126 26.25 -49.33 24.25
CA GLN A 126 27.69 -49.34 24.54
C GLN A 126 28.48 -49.68 23.26
N GLY A 127 29.46 -48.84 22.90
CA GLY A 127 30.34 -49.05 21.74
C GLY A 127 29.92 -48.34 20.43
N MET A 128 28.69 -47.83 20.31
CA MET A 128 28.17 -47.19 19.07
C MET A 128 28.61 -45.73 18.86
N GLN A 129 29.60 -45.25 19.60
CA GLN A 129 30.04 -43.84 19.58
C GLN A 129 30.57 -43.37 18.21
N SER A 130 31.15 -44.28 17.42
CA SER A 130 31.63 -43.98 16.07
C SER A 130 30.49 -43.61 15.10
N PHE A 131 29.35 -44.32 15.18
CA PHE A 131 28.15 -44.03 14.39
C PHE A 131 27.53 -42.69 14.79
N ILE A 132 27.49 -42.38 16.08
CA ILE A 132 27.01 -41.07 16.57
C ILE A 132 27.87 -39.95 16.00
N LYS A 133 29.20 -40.07 16.08
CA LYS A 133 30.12 -39.06 15.54
C LYS A 133 29.96 -38.89 14.02
N LYS A 134 29.79 -40.00 13.28
CA LYS A 134 29.53 -39.97 11.83
C LYS A 134 28.19 -39.31 11.51
N GLY A 135 27.14 -39.68 12.23
CA GLY A 135 25.79 -39.13 12.07
C GLY A 135 25.76 -37.62 12.32
N ARG A 136 26.35 -37.16 13.42
CA ARG A 136 26.52 -35.72 13.73
C ARG A 136 27.15 -34.95 12.57
N LYS A 137 28.24 -35.48 11.99
CA LYS A 137 28.92 -34.83 10.87
C LYS A 137 28.03 -34.73 9.62
N ILE A 138 27.28 -35.79 9.30
CA ILE A 138 26.39 -35.79 8.14
C ILE A 138 25.23 -34.82 8.35
N VAL A 139 24.62 -34.80 9.54
CA VAL A 139 23.57 -33.85 9.90
C VAL A 139 24.06 -32.40 9.77
N LEU A 140 25.26 -32.09 10.25
CA LEU A 140 25.84 -30.75 10.10
C LEU A 140 25.98 -30.34 8.63
N ASN A 141 26.42 -31.26 7.76
CA ASN A 141 26.48 -31.01 6.33
C ASN A 141 25.08 -30.78 5.73
N GLN A 142 24.08 -31.59 6.11
CA GLN A 142 22.70 -31.41 5.66
C GLN A 142 22.14 -30.05 6.10
N MET A 143 22.37 -29.64 7.34
CA MET A 143 22.00 -28.31 7.83
C MET A 143 22.70 -27.21 7.02
N GLN A 144 23.98 -27.37 6.71
CA GLN A 144 24.72 -26.40 5.89
C GLN A 144 24.16 -26.31 4.45
N ASP A 145 23.75 -27.43 3.85
CA ASP A 145 23.10 -27.45 2.54
C ASP A 145 21.76 -26.73 2.57
N VAL A 146 20.96 -26.91 3.62
CA VAL A 146 19.71 -26.17 3.85
C VAL A 146 19.98 -24.67 3.97
N VAL A 147 21.02 -24.26 4.71
CA VAL A 147 21.43 -22.85 4.83
C VAL A 147 21.87 -22.28 3.48
N ASN A 148 22.62 -23.04 2.69
CA ASN A 148 23.04 -22.62 1.35
C ASN A 148 21.83 -22.41 0.42
N LYS A 149 20.82 -23.28 0.49
CA LYS A 149 19.56 -23.12 -0.25
C LYS A 149 18.83 -21.84 0.16
N ILE A 150 18.68 -21.58 1.46
CA ILE A 150 18.05 -20.34 1.97
C ILE A 150 18.76 -19.10 1.42
N ASN A 151 20.10 -19.08 1.48
CA ASN A 151 20.88 -17.95 1.00
C ASN A 151 20.73 -17.77 -0.52
N HIS A 152 20.77 -18.87 -1.28
CA HIS A 152 20.57 -18.84 -2.73
C HIS A 152 19.22 -18.23 -3.11
N TYR A 153 18.13 -18.67 -2.48
CA TYR A 153 16.80 -18.09 -2.73
C TYR A 153 16.76 -16.60 -2.36
N PHE A 154 17.36 -16.20 -1.24
CA PHE A 154 17.46 -14.78 -0.87
C PHE A 154 18.33 -13.93 -1.81
N GLU A 155 19.33 -14.50 -2.48
CA GLU A 155 20.12 -13.83 -3.53
C GLU A 155 19.30 -13.62 -4.80
N GLN A 156 18.41 -14.57 -5.13
CA GLN A 156 17.47 -14.46 -6.25
C GLN A 156 16.22 -13.61 -5.92
N ASN A 157 16.12 -13.04 -4.72
CA ASN A 157 14.92 -12.36 -4.18
C ASN A 157 13.68 -13.24 -4.10
N ASP A 158 13.87 -14.56 -4.02
CA ASP A 158 12.80 -15.53 -3.87
C ASP A 158 12.50 -15.78 -2.38
N VAL A 159 11.85 -14.79 -1.76
CA VAL A 159 11.68 -14.74 -0.30
C VAL A 159 10.75 -15.84 0.22
N LYS A 160 9.70 -16.15 -0.53
CA LYS A 160 8.71 -17.17 -0.16
C LYS A 160 9.33 -18.56 -0.10
N GLU A 161 10.12 -18.91 -1.11
CA GLU A 161 10.81 -20.19 -1.22
C GLU A 161 11.89 -20.29 -0.13
N ALA A 162 12.65 -19.20 0.11
CA ALA A 162 13.59 -19.14 1.23
C ALA A 162 12.91 -19.43 2.58
N LEU A 163 11.76 -18.81 2.84
CA LEU A 163 10.99 -19.00 4.07
C LEU A 163 10.42 -20.42 4.20
N SER A 164 10.01 -21.06 3.10
CA SER A 164 9.57 -22.47 3.13
C SER A 164 10.68 -23.40 3.64
N VAL A 165 11.93 -23.15 3.22
CA VAL A 165 13.11 -23.95 3.61
C VAL A 165 13.55 -23.64 5.06
N VAL A 166 13.25 -22.45 5.58
CA VAL A 166 13.50 -22.09 6.98
C VAL A 166 12.81 -23.03 7.97
N LYS A 167 11.62 -23.55 7.63
CA LYS A 167 10.91 -24.55 8.46
C LYS A 167 11.75 -25.81 8.65
N ILE A 168 12.35 -26.31 7.57
CA ILE A 168 13.23 -27.48 7.60
C ILE A 168 14.43 -27.23 8.53
N LEU A 169 15.11 -26.09 8.38
CA LEU A 169 16.24 -25.74 9.26
C LEU A 169 15.83 -25.66 10.74
N TYR A 170 14.64 -25.17 11.01
CA TYR A 170 14.09 -25.10 12.36
C TYR A 170 13.80 -26.50 12.95
N GLU A 171 13.25 -27.42 12.15
CA GLU A 171 13.05 -28.82 12.55
C GLU A 171 14.36 -29.53 12.90
N TYR A 172 15.40 -29.35 12.09
CA TYR A 172 16.75 -29.84 12.41
C TYR A 172 17.25 -29.31 13.74
N LYS A 173 17.05 -28.01 14.01
CA LYS A 173 17.45 -27.41 15.29
C LYS A 173 16.71 -28.06 16.46
N ILE A 174 15.38 -28.04 16.48
CA ILE A 174 14.61 -28.47 17.66
C ILE A 174 14.68 -29.97 17.91
N GLU A 175 14.70 -30.79 16.86
CA GLU A 175 14.74 -32.25 17.04
C GLU A 175 16.13 -32.73 17.46
N LEU A 176 17.21 -32.10 16.96
CA LEU A 176 18.58 -32.58 17.15
C LEU A 176 19.42 -31.73 18.11
N GLU A 177 18.84 -30.73 18.79
CA GLU A 177 19.57 -29.80 19.68
C GLU A 177 20.40 -30.52 20.76
N THR A 178 19.89 -31.62 21.31
CA THR A 178 20.54 -32.42 22.37
C THR A 178 21.63 -33.36 21.85
N ILE A 179 21.68 -33.57 20.53
CA ILE A 179 22.57 -34.52 19.86
C ILE A 179 23.70 -33.79 19.14
N VAL A 180 23.40 -32.65 18.51
CA VAL A 180 24.33 -31.80 17.75
C VAL A 180 24.52 -30.47 18.49
N THR A 181 25.15 -30.55 19.66
CA THR A 181 25.32 -29.41 20.57
C THR A 181 26.46 -28.47 20.18
N ASP A 182 27.47 -29.00 19.49
CA ASP A 182 28.82 -28.41 19.46
C ASP A 182 29.02 -27.38 18.32
N ASP A 183 28.12 -27.34 17.34
CA ASP A 183 28.20 -26.43 16.20
C ASP A 183 26.82 -25.89 15.82
N ARG A 184 26.54 -24.68 16.33
CA ARG A 184 25.31 -23.91 16.04
C ARG A 184 25.53 -22.90 14.92
N GLU A 185 26.71 -22.86 14.31
CA GLU A 185 27.11 -21.82 13.37
C GLU A 185 26.18 -21.72 12.14
N PRO A 186 25.81 -22.84 11.46
CA PRO A 186 24.93 -22.77 10.29
C PRO A 186 23.57 -22.12 10.62
N TYR A 187 23.02 -22.50 11.77
CA TYR A 187 21.76 -21.95 12.26
C TYR A 187 21.85 -20.45 12.58
N LEU A 188 22.87 -20.05 13.34
CA LEU A 188 23.07 -18.65 13.73
C LEU A 188 23.33 -17.74 12.53
N LYS A 189 24.08 -18.22 11.54
CA LYS A 189 24.36 -17.52 10.29
C LYS A 189 23.08 -17.30 9.47
N SER A 190 22.27 -18.35 9.30
CA SER A 190 20.98 -18.23 8.60
C SER A 190 20.01 -17.31 9.32
N ARG A 191 19.86 -17.46 10.65
CA ARG A 191 19.05 -16.57 11.49
C ARG A 191 19.47 -15.11 11.30
N SER A 192 20.77 -14.82 11.32
CA SER A 192 21.29 -13.46 11.12
C SER A 192 20.96 -12.91 9.74
N ASN A 193 21.04 -13.75 8.69
CA ASN A 193 20.68 -13.33 7.34
C ASN A 193 19.18 -13.02 7.19
N ILE A 194 18.31 -13.86 7.76
CA ILE A 194 16.85 -13.63 7.78
C ILE A 194 16.53 -12.31 8.48
N LYS A 195 17.09 -12.09 9.69
CA LYS A 195 16.93 -10.84 10.44
C LYS A 195 17.36 -9.63 9.62
N ARG A 196 18.52 -9.71 8.97
CA ARG A 196 19.06 -8.65 8.12
C ARG A 196 18.15 -8.37 6.91
N LYS A 197 17.67 -9.40 6.22
CA LYS A 197 16.78 -9.26 5.06
C LYS A 197 15.47 -8.58 5.42
N PHE A 198 14.82 -9.01 6.50
CA PHE A 198 13.63 -8.35 7.03
C PHE A 198 13.92 -6.88 7.40
N GLN A 199 15.01 -6.62 8.14
CA GLN A 199 15.35 -5.27 8.58
C GLN A 199 15.63 -4.31 7.42
N LEU A 200 16.33 -4.77 6.38
CA LEU A 200 16.61 -3.96 5.19
C LEU A 200 15.32 -3.60 4.45
N ALA A 201 14.41 -4.56 4.26
CA ALA A 201 13.12 -4.32 3.63
C ALA A 201 12.26 -3.36 4.48
N TYR A 202 12.23 -3.56 5.80
CA TYR A 202 11.52 -2.70 6.73
C TYR A 202 12.01 -1.25 6.68
N ILE A 203 13.32 -1.03 6.80
CA ILE A 203 13.92 0.32 6.74
C ILE A 203 13.66 0.95 5.37
N CYS A 204 13.85 0.21 4.28
CA CYS A 204 13.65 0.72 2.94
C CYS A 204 12.22 1.23 2.75
N PHE A 205 11.22 0.41 3.09
CA PHE A 205 9.82 0.79 2.96
C PHE A 205 9.44 1.95 3.89
N MET A 206 9.81 1.88 5.16
CA MET A 206 9.46 2.90 6.16
C MET A 206 10.08 4.27 5.85
N ASN A 207 11.34 4.30 5.44
CA ASN A 207 12.05 5.56 5.24
C ASN A 207 11.79 6.17 3.85
N HIS A 208 11.79 5.35 2.79
CA HIS A 208 11.67 5.87 1.42
C HIS A 208 10.22 6.11 1.00
N PHE A 209 9.26 5.32 1.48
CA PHE A 209 7.86 5.49 1.11
C PHE A 209 7.07 6.27 2.16
N LEU A 210 7.14 5.87 3.43
CA LEU A 210 6.27 6.45 4.47
C LEU A 210 6.81 7.75 5.09
N GLN A 211 8.10 8.06 4.94
CA GLN A 211 8.73 9.24 5.57
C GLN A 211 9.26 10.29 4.57
N ASN A 212 9.67 9.89 3.36
CA ASN A 212 10.26 10.81 2.38
C ASN A 212 9.36 10.98 1.14
N ASN A 213 8.54 12.05 1.13
CA ASN A 213 7.88 12.55 -0.08
C ASN A 213 8.79 13.48 -0.91
N THR A 214 10.11 13.31 -0.86
CA THR A 214 11.06 14.27 -1.44
C THR A 214 11.24 14.10 -2.96
N SER A 215 11.58 15.22 -3.58
CA SER A 215 11.53 15.52 -5.02
C SER A 215 12.55 14.79 -5.91
N GLU A 216 13.52 14.08 -5.34
CA GLU A 216 14.50 13.27 -6.08
C GLU A 216 14.29 11.78 -5.78
N MET A 217 13.38 11.13 -6.51
CA MET A 217 13.32 9.67 -6.51
C MET A 217 13.43 9.15 -7.92
N THR A 218 14.39 8.26 -8.13
CA THR A 218 14.60 7.56 -9.39
C THR A 218 13.65 6.37 -9.50
N ASN A 219 13.41 5.89 -10.73
CA ASN A 219 12.67 4.64 -10.97
C ASN A 219 13.26 3.43 -10.22
N GLU A 220 14.56 3.47 -9.93
CA GLU A 220 15.24 2.44 -9.14
C GLU A 220 14.77 2.44 -7.68
N VAL A 221 14.60 3.62 -7.06
CA VAL A 221 14.09 3.71 -5.68
C VAL A 221 12.67 3.17 -5.58
N ILE A 222 11.80 3.50 -6.54
CA ILE A 222 10.42 3.00 -6.59
C ILE A 222 10.42 1.47 -6.65
N ARG A 223 11.20 0.88 -7.57
CA ARG A 223 11.33 -0.59 -7.68
C ARG A 223 11.88 -1.24 -6.41
N ASN A 224 12.81 -0.58 -5.72
CA ASN A 224 13.37 -1.09 -4.46
C ASN A 224 12.35 -1.07 -3.32
N VAL A 225 11.51 -0.03 -3.26
CA VAL A 225 10.39 0.04 -2.31
C VAL A 225 9.34 -1.03 -2.61
N GLU A 226 8.98 -1.24 -3.88
CA GLU A 226 8.07 -2.32 -4.29
C GLU A 226 8.59 -3.68 -3.85
N LYS A 227 9.84 -4.02 -4.20
CA LYS A 227 10.49 -5.27 -3.76
C LYS A 227 10.53 -5.41 -2.25
N SER A 228 10.75 -4.31 -1.53
CA SER A 228 10.76 -4.31 -0.07
C SER A 228 9.38 -4.58 0.50
N PHE A 229 8.32 -4.02 -0.08
CA PHE A 229 6.94 -4.32 0.31
C PHE A 229 6.61 -5.81 0.07
N LEU A 230 6.94 -6.36 -1.11
CA LEU A 230 6.76 -7.78 -1.42
C LEU A 230 7.44 -8.67 -0.37
N CYS A 231 8.70 -8.38 -0.08
CA CYS A 231 9.50 -9.09 0.91
C CYS A 231 8.84 -9.05 2.30
N LEU A 232 8.41 -7.86 2.77
CA LEU A 232 7.71 -7.70 4.04
C LEU A 232 6.39 -8.48 4.08
N PHE A 233 5.64 -8.47 2.97
CA PHE A 233 4.37 -9.18 2.88
C PHE A 233 4.56 -10.71 2.96
N GLU A 234 5.59 -11.26 2.30
CA GLU A 234 5.92 -12.70 2.43
C GLU A 234 6.33 -13.07 3.87
N PHE A 235 7.03 -12.18 4.58
CA PHE A 235 7.30 -12.37 6.00
C PHE A 235 6.02 -12.36 6.86
N ILE A 236 5.08 -11.47 6.57
CA ILE A 236 3.78 -11.38 7.25
C ILE A 236 2.96 -12.64 6.99
N ASN A 237 2.86 -13.08 5.73
CA ASN A 237 2.19 -14.33 5.33
C ASN A 237 2.76 -15.53 6.10
N PHE A 238 4.09 -15.68 6.09
CA PHE A 238 4.75 -16.76 6.79
C PHE A 238 4.50 -16.72 8.31
N ALA A 239 4.46 -15.52 8.90
CA ALA A 239 4.16 -15.35 10.31
C ALA A 239 2.70 -15.70 10.64
N HIS A 240 1.77 -15.38 9.74
CA HIS A 240 0.37 -15.73 9.86
C HIS A 240 0.17 -17.25 9.84
N ASP A 241 0.77 -17.94 8.87
CA ASP A 241 0.71 -19.42 8.75
C ASP A 241 1.27 -20.15 9.98
N LEU A 242 2.17 -19.51 10.71
CA LEU A 242 2.88 -20.07 11.86
C LEU A 242 2.50 -19.39 13.18
N LYS A 243 1.33 -18.75 13.22
CA LYS A 243 0.86 -18.02 14.39
C LYS A 243 0.86 -18.91 15.63
N GLY A 244 1.49 -18.43 16.70
CA GLY A 244 1.63 -19.17 17.96
C GLY A 244 2.71 -20.25 17.96
N GLN A 245 3.41 -20.49 16.83
CA GLN A 245 4.50 -21.47 16.78
C GLN A 245 5.82 -20.86 17.28
N PRO A 246 6.65 -21.63 18.01
CA PRO A 246 7.90 -21.10 18.58
C PRO A 246 8.95 -20.71 17.51
N ILE A 247 8.84 -21.22 16.29
CA ILE A 247 9.71 -20.84 15.15
C ILE A 247 9.82 -19.34 14.97
N LEU A 248 8.73 -18.59 15.19
CA LEU A 248 8.71 -17.14 15.05
C LEU A 248 9.68 -16.47 16.04
N THR A 249 9.64 -16.89 17.31
CA THR A 249 10.56 -16.37 18.34
C THR A 249 12.01 -16.80 18.11
N HIS A 250 12.21 -17.99 17.54
CA HIS A 250 13.54 -18.54 17.34
C HIS A 250 14.24 -17.99 16.09
N MET A 251 13.52 -17.77 14.98
CA MET A 251 14.12 -17.39 13.69
C MET A 251 14.13 -15.88 13.45
N PHE A 252 13.19 -15.13 14.01
CA PHE A 252 13.01 -13.71 13.70
C PHE A 252 13.60 -12.78 14.76
N PRO A 253 13.69 -11.47 14.50
CA PRO A 253 13.98 -10.47 15.53
C PRO A 253 12.97 -10.52 16.68
N GLU A 254 13.39 -10.13 17.88
CA GLU A 254 12.50 -10.09 19.06
C GLU A 254 11.37 -9.06 18.89
N ASP A 255 11.66 -7.98 18.17
CA ASP A 255 10.73 -6.89 17.85
C ASP A 255 9.92 -7.12 16.56
N PHE A 256 9.92 -8.34 16.01
CA PHE A 256 9.31 -8.65 14.71
C PHE A 256 7.81 -8.34 14.67
N ASN A 257 7.05 -8.82 15.67
CA ASN A 257 5.60 -8.60 15.74
C ASN A 257 5.28 -7.11 15.96
N GLU A 258 6.05 -6.42 16.81
CA GLU A 258 5.89 -4.98 17.04
C GLU A 258 6.12 -4.19 15.75
N LYS A 259 7.16 -4.54 14.98
CA LYS A 259 7.43 -3.93 13.68
C LYS A 259 6.32 -4.15 12.67
N ILE A 260 5.70 -5.33 12.62
CA ILE A 260 4.54 -5.58 11.75
C ILE A 260 3.38 -4.68 12.14
N ILE A 261 3.08 -4.54 13.44
CA ILE A 261 2.01 -3.66 13.92
C ILE A 261 2.30 -2.19 13.58
N ILE A 262 3.54 -1.73 13.77
CA ILE A 262 3.96 -0.36 13.42
C ILE A 262 3.84 -0.13 11.91
N LEU A 263 4.33 -1.07 11.10
CA LEU A 263 4.24 -1.04 9.63
C LEU A 263 2.78 -0.93 9.20
N SER A 264 1.91 -1.78 9.76
CA SER A 264 0.49 -1.81 9.42
C SER A 264 -0.16 -0.47 9.73
N ARG A 265 0.00 0.03 10.96
CA ARG A 265 -0.57 1.31 11.38
C ARG A 265 -0.10 2.47 10.50
N LYS A 266 1.21 2.63 10.31
CA LYS A 266 1.74 3.76 9.51
C LYS A 266 1.30 3.71 8.05
N THR A 267 1.23 2.51 7.47
CA THR A 267 0.76 2.34 6.09
C THR A 267 -0.73 2.69 5.98
N ALA A 268 -1.54 2.25 6.96
CA ALA A 268 -2.95 2.60 7.03
C ALA A 268 -3.16 4.12 7.18
N ASP A 269 -2.49 4.75 8.14
CA ASP A 269 -2.58 6.19 8.40
C ASP A 269 -2.21 7.01 7.16
N TYR A 270 -1.13 6.62 6.47
CA TYR A 270 -0.67 7.28 5.26
C TYR A 270 -1.71 7.22 4.13
N PHE A 271 -2.24 6.03 3.81
CA PHE A 271 -3.22 5.89 2.73
C PHE A 271 -4.57 6.52 3.08
N MET A 272 -5.01 6.42 4.35
CA MET A 272 -6.21 7.09 4.82
C MET A 272 -6.08 8.62 4.71
N GLN A 273 -4.91 9.18 5.01
CA GLN A 273 -4.66 10.61 4.86
C GLN A 273 -4.68 11.05 3.40
N ILE A 274 -4.06 10.29 2.49
CA ILE A 274 -4.11 10.56 1.04
C ILE A 274 -5.55 10.54 0.54
N GLN A 275 -6.31 9.51 0.90
CA GLN A 275 -7.70 9.37 0.49
C GLN A 275 -8.56 10.53 0.99
N LYS A 276 -8.43 10.88 2.28
CA LYS A 276 -9.15 12.01 2.88
C LYS A 276 -8.82 13.34 2.21
N ASN A 277 -7.53 13.59 1.96
CA ASN A 277 -7.08 14.82 1.29
C ASN A 277 -7.62 14.88 -0.14
N TYR A 278 -7.62 13.76 -0.86
CA TYR A 278 -8.15 13.65 -2.20
C TYR A 278 -9.65 13.94 -2.24
N GLU A 279 -10.44 13.28 -1.38
CA GLU A 279 -11.89 13.47 -1.30
C GLU A 279 -12.24 14.92 -0.96
N SER A 280 -11.54 15.51 0.02
CA SER A 280 -11.74 16.91 0.42
C SER A 280 -11.40 17.87 -0.72
N ALA A 281 -10.27 17.67 -1.41
CA ALA A 281 -9.84 18.50 -2.53
C ALA A 281 -10.79 18.36 -3.75
N LEU A 282 -11.33 17.17 -3.99
CA LEU A 282 -12.29 16.92 -5.06
C LEU A 282 -13.66 17.56 -4.78
N GLU A 283 -14.11 17.56 -3.52
CA GLU A 283 -15.40 18.14 -3.11
C GLU A 283 -15.47 19.65 -3.42
N ILE A 284 -14.40 20.39 -3.09
CA ILE A 284 -14.31 21.85 -3.32
C ILE A 284 -13.58 22.22 -4.61
N ILE A 285 -13.10 21.23 -5.37
CA ILE A 285 -12.30 21.41 -6.60
C ILE A 285 -11.06 22.29 -6.37
N ASP A 286 -10.30 21.98 -5.31
CA ASP A 286 -9.00 22.60 -5.05
C ASP A 286 -7.93 22.04 -5.98
N ILE A 287 -7.73 22.75 -7.10
CA ILE A 287 -6.80 22.33 -8.15
C ILE A 287 -5.35 22.20 -7.65
N ALA A 288 -4.91 23.04 -6.71
CA ALA A 288 -3.54 22.98 -6.21
C ALA A 288 -3.31 21.69 -5.42
N SER A 289 -4.21 21.40 -4.48
CA SER A 289 -4.17 20.15 -3.70
C SER A 289 -4.34 18.91 -4.58
N LEU A 290 -5.26 18.95 -5.55
CA LEU A 290 -5.45 17.85 -6.50
C LEU A 290 -4.18 17.59 -7.32
N LYS A 291 -3.49 18.63 -7.79
CA LYS A 291 -2.23 18.50 -8.54
C LYS A 291 -1.18 17.76 -7.72
N ASP A 292 -0.98 18.15 -6.47
CA ASP A 292 0.06 17.57 -5.62
C ASP A 292 -0.24 16.11 -5.26
N ILE A 293 -1.53 15.78 -5.05
CA ILE A 293 -1.97 14.40 -4.82
C ILE A 293 -1.81 13.55 -6.09
N LEU A 294 -2.24 14.05 -7.25
CA LEU A 294 -2.10 13.35 -8.53
C LEU A 294 -0.64 13.14 -8.91
N ASP A 295 0.23 14.11 -8.64
CA ASP A 295 1.68 13.97 -8.82
C ASP A 295 2.27 12.84 -8.01
N MET A 296 1.91 12.79 -6.73
CA MET A 296 2.34 11.77 -5.80
C MET A 296 1.83 10.39 -6.24
N MET A 297 0.56 10.28 -6.58
CA MET A 297 -0.06 9.02 -6.99
C MET A 297 0.44 8.53 -8.34
N ASN A 298 0.66 9.42 -9.30
CA ASN A 298 1.28 9.08 -10.59
C ASN A 298 2.72 8.59 -10.40
N LYS A 299 3.50 9.27 -9.55
CA LYS A 299 4.88 8.90 -9.26
C LYS A 299 4.99 7.50 -8.65
N TRP A 300 4.01 7.09 -7.86
CA TRP A 300 3.99 5.81 -7.18
C TRP A 300 3.03 4.79 -7.79
N ASP A 301 2.42 5.04 -8.95
CA ASP A 301 1.23 4.33 -9.46
C ASP A 301 1.36 2.79 -9.41
N SER A 302 2.55 2.26 -9.73
CA SER A 302 2.83 0.83 -9.72
C SER A 302 2.76 0.18 -8.33
N LEU A 303 3.10 0.91 -7.25
CA LEU A 303 3.14 0.37 -5.89
C LEU A 303 1.75 0.13 -5.28
N PRO A 304 0.82 1.11 -5.19
CA PRO A 304 -0.55 0.88 -4.74
C PRO A 304 -1.25 -0.23 -5.50
N MET A 305 -1.04 -0.34 -6.82
CA MET A 305 -1.65 -1.38 -7.63
C MET A 305 -1.10 -2.76 -7.26
N THR A 306 0.23 -2.88 -7.11
CA THR A 306 0.89 -4.09 -6.63
C THR A 306 0.37 -4.51 -5.25
N MET A 307 0.28 -3.55 -4.31
CA MET A 307 -0.22 -3.80 -2.96
C MET A 307 -1.67 -4.31 -2.97
N LYS A 308 -2.56 -3.68 -3.75
CA LYS A 308 -3.95 -4.12 -3.90
C LYS A 308 -4.05 -5.54 -4.42
N ASN A 309 -3.33 -5.85 -5.50
CA ASN A 309 -3.36 -7.18 -6.12
C ASN A 309 -2.92 -8.26 -5.12
N ILE A 310 -1.87 -8.00 -4.34
CA ILE A 310 -1.35 -8.95 -3.35
C ILE A 310 -2.33 -9.18 -2.21
N ILE A 311 -2.94 -8.13 -1.69
CA ILE A 311 -3.95 -8.24 -0.63
C ILE A 311 -5.16 -9.03 -1.12
N GLN A 312 -5.56 -8.86 -2.39
CA GLN A 312 -6.63 -9.65 -3.01
C GLN A 312 -6.24 -11.13 -3.18
N ILE A 313 -5.00 -11.44 -3.55
CA ILE A 313 -4.55 -12.82 -3.76
C ILE A 313 -4.46 -13.60 -2.43
N TYR A 314 -3.95 -12.96 -1.37
CA TYR A 314 -3.58 -13.67 -0.14
C TYR A 314 -4.62 -13.63 0.98
N HIS A 315 -5.64 -12.77 0.91
CA HIS A 315 -6.77 -12.70 1.86
C HIS A 315 -6.38 -12.90 3.36
N ILE A 316 -5.38 -12.16 3.86
CA ILE A 316 -4.92 -12.31 5.25
C ILE A 316 -5.95 -11.70 6.22
N GLU A 317 -6.59 -12.55 7.04
CA GLU A 317 -7.53 -12.15 8.11
C GLU A 317 -6.83 -11.91 9.47
N ASP A 318 -5.59 -11.40 9.47
CA ASP A 318 -4.87 -11.13 10.72
C ASP A 318 -5.15 -9.72 11.25
N ILE A 319 -5.60 -9.65 12.51
CA ILE A 319 -5.87 -8.40 13.24
C ILE A 319 -4.68 -7.43 13.19
N SER A 320 -3.44 -7.95 13.24
CA SER A 320 -2.22 -7.13 13.25
C SER A 320 -1.98 -6.37 11.95
N VAL A 321 -2.54 -6.83 10.83
CA VAL A 321 -2.40 -6.17 9.51
C VAL A 321 -3.72 -5.68 8.92
N ASN A 322 -4.86 -5.99 9.54
CA ASN A 322 -6.19 -5.67 9.05
C ASN A 322 -6.38 -4.18 8.73
N SER A 323 -5.83 -3.27 9.54
CA SER A 323 -5.92 -1.82 9.29
C SER A 323 -5.27 -1.42 7.95
N MET A 324 -4.08 -1.97 7.67
CA MET A 324 -3.35 -1.76 6.42
C MET A 324 -4.09 -2.37 5.22
N THR A 325 -4.58 -3.61 5.34
CA THR A 325 -5.27 -4.28 4.24
C THR A 325 -6.57 -3.58 3.87
N MET A 326 -7.34 -3.10 4.86
CA MET A 326 -8.53 -2.29 4.63
C MET A 326 -8.22 -0.95 3.97
N ALA A 327 -7.19 -0.24 4.44
CA ALA A 327 -6.80 1.06 3.88
C ALA A 327 -6.37 0.94 2.43
N ILE A 328 -5.52 -0.05 2.11
CA ILE A 328 -5.06 -0.29 0.74
C ILE A 328 -6.23 -0.69 -0.17
N SER A 329 -7.15 -1.55 0.31
CA SER A 329 -8.30 -1.98 -0.49
C SER A 329 -9.20 -0.81 -0.90
N LYS A 330 -9.40 0.16 0.02
CA LYS A 330 -10.25 1.36 -0.19
C LYS A 330 -9.57 2.48 -0.98
N LEU A 331 -8.24 2.47 -1.09
CA LEU A 331 -7.48 3.53 -1.76
C LEU A 331 -7.92 3.71 -3.22
N THR A 332 -8.26 4.91 -3.64
CA THR A 332 -8.50 5.18 -5.06
C THR A 332 -7.16 5.14 -5.81
N VAL A 333 -7.06 4.36 -6.90
CA VAL A 333 -5.85 4.32 -7.73
C VAL A 333 -5.80 5.53 -8.66
N TYR A 334 -4.61 5.87 -9.16
CA TYR A 334 -4.37 7.09 -9.93
C TYR A 334 -5.31 7.24 -11.13
N SER A 335 -5.52 6.18 -11.92
CA SER A 335 -6.44 6.20 -13.08
C SER A 335 -7.87 6.60 -12.69
N HIS A 336 -8.44 6.00 -11.64
CA HIS A 336 -9.77 6.35 -11.14
C HIS A 336 -9.82 7.76 -10.53
N MET A 337 -8.71 8.26 -9.97
CA MET A 337 -8.63 9.65 -9.53
C MET A 337 -8.73 10.60 -10.72
N LEU A 338 -8.00 10.34 -11.82
CA LEU A 338 -8.08 11.15 -13.04
C LEU A 338 -9.49 11.16 -13.64
N GLU A 339 -10.16 10.02 -13.68
CA GLU A 339 -11.55 9.92 -14.17
C GLU A 339 -12.51 10.77 -13.33
N SER A 340 -12.38 10.69 -12.01
CA SER A 340 -13.23 11.42 -11.07
C SER A 340 -12.98 12.93 -11.14
N VAL A 341 -11.71 13.34 -11.19
CA VAL A 341 -11.31 14.75 -11.37
C VAL A 341 -11.83 15.28 -12.70
N SER A 342 -11.66 14.50 -13.79
CA SER A 342 -12.19 14.84 -15.10
C SER A 342 -13.70 15.05 -15.00
N LYS A 343 -14.45 14.04 -14.55
CA LYS A 343 -15.91 14.13 -14.42
C LYS A 343 -16.35 15.37 -13.63
N LYS A 344 -15.67 15.71 -12.53
CA LYS A 344 -16.01 16.87 -11.70
C LYS A 344 -15.77 18.21 -12.42
N ILE A 345 -14.68 18.31 -13.19
CA ILE A 345 -14.38 19.47 -14.02
C ILE A 345 -15.41 19.61 -15.16
N GLU A 346 -15.80 18.50 -15.78
CA GLU A 346 -16.83 18.48 -16.84
C GLU A 346 -18.20 18.91 -16.30
N GLU A 347 -18.57 18.43 -15.11
CA GLU A 347 -19.76 18.89 -14.39
C GLU A 347 -19.72 20.40 -14.13
N LEU A 348 -18.60 20.94 -13.66
CA LEU A 348 -18.43 22.37 -13.44
C LEU A 348 -18.55 23.17 -14.75
N LYS A 349 -17.92 22.70 -15.83
CA LYS A 349 -18.02 23.28 -17.17
C LYS A 349 -19.48 23.34 -17.62
N ASN A 350 -20.20 22.22 -17.51
CA ASN A 350 -21.60 22.14 -17.92
C ASN A 350 -22.50 23.04 -17.05
N GLN A 351 -22.25 23.13 -15.75
CA GLN A 351 -22.95 24.07 -14.87
C GLN A 351 -22.75 25.52 -15.33
N LEU A 352 -21.53 25.89 -15.69
CA LEU A 352 -21.22 27.25 -16.16
C LEU A 352 -21.87 27.57 -17.52
N ILE A 353 -21.82 26.64 -18.48
CA ILE A 353 -22.43 26.83 -19.81
C ILE A 353 -23.94 27.05 -19.71
N HIS A 354 -24.61 26.32 -18.82
CA HIS A 354 -26.07 26.36 -18.66
C HIS A 354 -26.53 27.31 -17.54
N GLN A 355 -25.60 28.04 -16.91
CA GLN A 355 -25.92 29.00 -15.85
C GLN A 355 -26.66 30.18 -16.46
N LYS A 356 -27.92 30.38 -16.07
CA LYS A 356 -28.67 31.59 -16.43
C LYS A 356 -28.16 32.78 -15.62
N LEU A 357 -27.76 33.85 -16.32
CA LEU A 357 -27.31 35.10 -15.70
C LEU A 357 -28.46 35.89 -15.07
N ILE A 358 -29.65 35.87 -15.69
CA ILE A 358 -30.86 36.49 -15.14
C ILE A 358 -31.68 35.41 -14.45
N ASN A 359 -31.74 35.49 -13.12
CA ASN A 359 -32.32 34.47 -12.25
C ASN A 359 -32.83 35.11 -10.94
N PRO A 360 -33.48 34.35 -10.04
CA PRO A 360 -34.05 34.91 -8.81
C PRO A 360 -33.05 35.62 -7.89
N GLU A 361 -31.75 35.29 -7.92
CA GLU A 361 -30.72 35.98 -7.12
C GLU A 361 -30.29 37.30 -7.76
N THR A 362 -30.28 37.36 -9.09
CA THR A 362 -29.80 38.52 -9.84
C THR A 362 -30.90 39.54 -10.18
N ILE A 363 -32.16 39.19 -9.93
CA ILE A 363 -33.31 40.12 -9.92
C ILE A 363 -33.41 40.89 -8.59
N GLN A 364 -32.78 40.39 -7.53
CA GLN A 364 -32.77 41.04 -6.21
C GLN A 364 -31.83 42.25 -6.15
N PHE A 365 -31.76 42.87 -4.97
CA PHE A 365 -30.89 44.01 -4.67
C PHE A 365 -29.40 43.73 -4.96
N ASN A 366 -28.64 44.81 -5.17
CA ASN A 366 -27.24 44.79 -5.61
C ASN A 366 -26.36 43.77 -4.85
N GLN A 367 -26.51 43.61 -3.53
CA GLN A 367 -25.69 42.69 -2.75
C GLN A 367 -25.82 41.22 -3.15
N HIS A 368 -27.04 40.74 -3.42
CA HIS A 368 -27.28 39.36 -3.83
C HIS A 368 -26.74 39.10 -5.23
N ARG A 369 -26.98 40.06 -6.12
CA ARG A 369 -26.48 40.02 -7.50
C ARG A 369 -24.96 40.04 -7.58
N ASP A 370 -24.30 40.93 -6.83
CA ASP A 370 -22.84 41.01 -6.77
C ASP A 370 -22.24 39.70 -6.20
N LYS A 371 -22.88 39.12 -5.17
CA LYS A 371 -22.47 37.82 -4.61
C LYS A 371 -22.59 36.69 -5.64
N PHE A 372 -23.67 36.67 -6.44
CA PHE A 372 -23.84 35.69 -7.51
C PHE A 372 -22.69 35.76 -8.53
N TYR A 373 -22.38 36.96 -9.03
CA TYR A 373 -21.32 37.14 -10.02
C TYR A 373 -19.92 36.86 -9.46
N ARG A 374 -19.68 37.17 -8.18
CA ARG A 374 -18.45 36.79 -7.49
C ARG A 374 -18.27 35.28 -7.42
N ASN A 375 -19.34 34.56 -7.04
CA ASN A 375 -19.32 33.10 -7.01
C ASN A 375 -19.10 32.51 -8.41
N LEU A 376 -19.69 33.12 -9.44
CA LEU A 376 -19.49 32.73 -10.83
C LEU A 376 -18.03 32.95 -11.25
N ASN A 377 -17.42 34.08 -10.87
CA ASN A 377 -16.01 34.38 -11.13
C ASN A 377 -15.07 33.35 -10.47
N GLU A 378 -15.34 32.95 -9.22
CA GLU A 378 -14.55 31.91 -8.54
C GLU A 378 -14.62 30.56 -9.27
N LYS A 379 -15.79 30.16 -9.78
CA LYS A 379 -15.92 28.95 -10.61
C LYS A 379 -15.12 29.03 -11.92
N ILE A 380 -15.09 30.18 -12.57
CA ILE A 380 -14.28 30.42 -13.77
C ILE A 380 -12.78 30.35 -13.41
N ARG A 381 -12.39 30.92 -12.27
CA ARG A 381 -11.01 30.87 -11.77
C ARG A 381 -10.54 29.45 -11.50
N ILE A 382 -11.42 28.59 -10.96
CA ILE A 382 -11.15 27.15 -10.83
C ILE A 382 -10.86 26.54 -12.20
N LEU A 383 -11.71 26.77 -13.20
CA LEU A 383 -11.48 26.27 -14.57
C LEU A 383 -10.16 26.78 -15.17
N ASN A 384 -9.80 28.05 -14.93
CA ASN A 384 -8.52 28.60 -15.35
C ASN A 384 -7.34 27.86 -14.72
N ASN A 385 -7.46 27.50 -13.46
CA ASN A 385 -6.42 26.78 -12.74
C ASN A 385 -6.29 25.32 -13.19
N VAL A 386 -7.30 24.71 -13.81
CA VAL A 386 -7.24 23.32 -14.31
C VAL A 386 -6.05 23.09 -15.25
N GLN A 387 -5.56 24.12 -15.94
CA GLN A 387 -4.34 24.04 -16.76
C GLN A 387 -3.10 23.56 -15.97
N LEU A 388 -3.07 23.76 -14.64
CA LEU A 388 -2.01 23.24 -13.76
C LEU A 388 -1.96 21.71 -13.73
N LEU A 389 -3.05 21.05 -14.12
CA LEU A 389 -3.17 19.61 -14.23
C LEU A 389 -2.80 19.08 -15.64
N SER A 390 -2.36 19.94 -16.56
CA SER A 390 -2.10 19.59 -17.98
C SER A 390 -1.06 18.49 -18.21
N LYS A 391 -0.19 18.21 -17.24
CA LYS A 391 0.75 17.07 -17.29
C LYS A 391 0.09 15.71 -17.09
N HIS A 392 -1.14 15.71 -16.57
CA HIS A 392 -1.94 14.51 -16.39
C HIS A 392 -2.87 14.37 -17.59
N ASP A 393 -3.03 13.14 -18.08
CA ASP A 393 -3.88 12.82 -19.22
C ASP A 393 -5.36 12.82 -18.78
N LEU A 394 -5.92 14.02 -18.62
CA LEU A 394 -7.32 14.21 -18.31
C LEU A 394 -8.16 13.97 -19.56
N ASN A 395 -9.28 13.27 -19.43
CA ASN A 395 -10.21 12.97 -20.52
C ASN A 395 -11.03 14.21 -20.98
N ILE A 396 -10.50 15.41 -20.80
CA ILE A 396 -11.16 16.68 -21.07
C ILE A 396 -10.18 17.63 -21.73
N ASN A 397 -10.63 18.25 -22.83
CA ASN A 397 -9.91 19.35 -23.43
C ASN A 397 -10.17 20.66 -22.66
N ILE A 398 -9.27 20.96 -21.73
CA ILE A 398 -9.35 22.12 -20.82
C ILE A 398 -9.49 23.44 -21.59
N ASN A 399 -8.73 23.60 -22.68
CA ASN A 399 -8.70 24.83 -23.47
C ASN A 399 -10.01 25.07 -24.22
N VAL A 400 -10.57 24.00 -24.80
CA VAL A 400 -11.88 24.07 -25.46
C VAL A 400 -12.95 24.42 -24.44
N GLY A 401 -12.98 23.73 -23.29
CA GLY A 401 -13.99 23.94 -22.26
C GLY A 401 -14.00 25.35 -21.68
N LYS A 402 -12.82 25.93 -21.40
CA LYS A 402 -12.71 27.34 -20.99
C LYS A 402 -13.30 28.27 -22.05
N SER A 403 -12.90 28.10 -23.31
CA SER A 403 -13.35 28.97 -24.39
C SER A 403 -14.86 28.90 -24.61
N GLU A 404 -15.46 27.72 -24.46
CA GLU A 404 -16.91 27.50 -24.55
C GLU A 404 -17.66 28.17 -23.40
N CYS A 405 -17.19 28.02 -22.16
CA CYS A 405 -17.77 28.71 -21.00
C CYS A 405 -17.74 30.22 -21.19
N LEU A 406 -16.57 30.77 -21.56
CA LEU A 406 -16.42 32.21 -21.77
C LEU A 406 -17.32 32.71 -22.91
N LYS A 407 -17.35 32.01 -24.05
CA LYS A 407 -18.24 32.37 -25.17
C LYS A 407 -19.71 32.31 -24.77
N SER A 408 -20.15 31.26 -24.08
CA SER A 408 -21.54 31.14 -23.60
C SER A 408 -21.90 32.30 -22.68
N LEU A 409 -21.03 32.64 -21.73
CA LEU A 409 -21.24 33.77 -20.82
C LEU A 409 -21.29 35.09 -21.57
N VAL A 410 -20.36 35.33 -22.50
CA VAL A 410 -20.37 36.50 -23.37
C VAL A 410 -21.68 36.58 -24.16
N THR A 411 -22.10 35.50 -24.82
CA THR A 411 -23.35 35.47 -25.59
C THR A 411 -24.55 35.79 -24.70
N GLN A 412 -24.63 35.21 -23.51
CA GLN A 412 -25.68 35.53 -22.55
C GLN A 412 -25.65 36.99 -22.08
N ILE A 413 -24.46 37.58 -21.93
CA ILE A 413 -24.27 39.00 -21.61
C ILE A 413 -24.70 39.89 -22.77
N THR A 414 -24.38 39.52 -24.01
CA THR A 414 -24.78 40.28 -25.20
C THR A 414 -26.27 40.17 -25.48
N ASP A 415 -26.88 39.03 -25.15
CA ASP A 415 -28.30 38.75 -25.30
C ASP A 415 -29.16 39.42 -24.22
N ILE A 416 -28.53 40.08 -23.23
CA ILE A 416 -29.18 41.09 -22.39
C ILE A 416 -29.53 42.30 -23.30
N SER A 417 -30.56 42.10 -24.12
CA SER A 417 -31.08 43.01 -25.11
C SER A 417 -31.95 44.08 -24.44
N ILE A 418 -31.76 45.32 -24.86
CA ILE A 418 -32.52 46.47 -24.39
C ILE A 418 -33.73 46.67 -25.30
N ALA A 419 -34.91 46.29 -24.82
CA ALA A 419 -36.15 46.81 -25.37
C ALA A 419 -36.41 48.19 -24.75
N THR A 420 -36.37 49.24 -25.58
CA THR A 420 -36.25 50.66 -25.18
C THR A 420 -37.50 51.31 -24.61
N GLU A 421 -38.52 50.54 -24.23
CA GLU A 421 -39.82 51.07 -23.76
C GLU A 421 -40.16 50.70 -22.32
N ASP A 422 -39.54 49.67 -21.75
CA ASP A 422 -39.74 49.25 -20.36
C ASP A 422 -38.50 49.57 -19.52
N TYR A 423 -38.62 50.62 -18.71
CA TYR A 423 -37.55 51.13 -17.87
C TYR A 423 -37.18 50.20 -16.71
N ASP A 424 -38.12 49.43 -16.17
CA ASP A 424 -37.85 48.51 -15.05
C ASP A 424 -37.04 47.32 -15.54
N ASN A 425 -37.44 46.77 -16.69
CA ASN A 425 -36.67 45.74 -17.38
C ASN A 425 -35.29 46.28 -17.79
N PHE A 426 -35.21 47.47 -18.38
CA PHE A 426 -33.93 48.09 -18.71
C PHE A 426 -33.01 48.21 -17.49
N ASN A 427 -33.52 48.75 -16.37
CA ASN A 427 -32.72 48.97 -15.17
C ASN A 427 -32.23 47.65 -14.56
N LEU A 428 -33.07 46.61 -14.56
CA LEU A 428 -32.68 45.26 -14.14
C LEU A 428 -31.49 44.75 -14.97
N TYR A 429 -31.63 44.79 -16.30
CA TYR A 429 -30.62 44.30 -17.24
C TYR A 429 -29.31 45.10 -17.17
N TYR A 430 -29.41 46.42 -17.13
CA TYR A 430 -28.25 47.30 -17.02
C TYR A 430 -27.52 47.12 -15.68
N SER A 431 -28.26 46.98 -14.59
CA SER A 431 -27.68 46.73 -13.27
C SER A 431 -26.97 45.37 -13.18
N ASN A 432 -27.45 44.37 -13.91
CA ASN A 432 -26.78 43.08 -14.08
C ASN A 432 -25.46 43.24 -14.84
N LEU A 433 -25.46 43.96 -15.97
CA LEU A 433 -24.23 44.25 -16.71
C LEU A 433 -23.17 44.96 -15.87
N LEU A 434 -23.57 45.95 -15.06
CA LEU A 434 -22.65 46.63 -14.14
C LEU A 434 -22.12 45.69 -13.03
N SER A 435 -22.89 44.69 -12.64
CA SER A 435 -22.45 43.71 -11.63
C SER A 435 -21.52 42.66 -12.24
N CYS A 436 -21.80 42.23 -13.48
CA CYS A 436 -20.84 41.47 -14.29
C CYS A 436 -19.51 42.22 -14.39
N GLN A 437 -19.55 43.50 -14.79
CA GLN A 437 -18.35 44.34 -14.95
C GLN A 437 -17.50 44.39 -13.68
N ARG A 438 -18.14 44.52 -12.52
CA ARG A 438 -17.44 44.66 -11.24
C ARG A 438 -16.87 43.35 -10.70
N GLU A 439 -17.56 42.24 -10.90
CA GLU A 439 -17.25 40.99 -10.20
C GLU A 439 -16.71 39.88 -11.13
N LEU A 440 -17.00 39.91 -12.44
CA LEU A 440 -16.48 38.94 -13.44
C LEU A 440 -15.19 39.46 -14.12
N ILE A 441 -14.13 39.54 -13.32
CA ILE A 441 -12.81 40.06 -13.75
C ILE A 441 -12.25 39.29 -14.96
N GLU A 442 -12.52 37.99 -15.05
CA GLU A 442 -12.00 37.11 -16.12
C GLU A 442 -12.56 37.43 -17.52
N ILE A 443 -13.65 38.20 -17.64
CA ILE A 443 -14.35 38.53 -18.92
C ILE A 443 -14.46 40.06 -19.13
N ASP A 444 -13.78 40.84 -18.31
CA ASP A 444 -13.99 42.29 -18.16
C ASP A 444 -13.93 43.08 -19.50
N CYS A 445 -13.03 42.70 -20.42
CA CYS A 445 -12.81 43.47 -21.65
C CYS A 445 -14.01 43.49 -22.63
N GLU A 446 -14.85 42.46 -22.65
CA GLU A 446 -16.05 42.45 -23.51
C GLU A 446 -17.25 43.10 -22.82
N ILE A 447 -17.37 42.94 -21.51
CA ILE A 447 -18.43 43.56 -20.70
C ILE A 447 -18.30 45.08 -20.76
N ASN A 448 -17.09 45.61 -20.62
CA ASN A 448 -16.81 47.05 -20.72
C ASN A 448 -17.30 47.66 -22.03
N LYS A 449 -17.01 47.01 -23.17
CA LYS A 449 -17.46 47.48 -24.49
C LYS A 449 -18.99 47.53 -24.61
N HIS A 450 -19.69 46.57 -24.01
CA HIS A 450 -21.15 46.55 -24.01
C HIS A 450 -21.75 47.64 -23.12
N VAL A 451 -21.21 47.82 -21.92
CA VAL A 451 -21.61 48.92 -21.02
C VAL A 451 -21.40 50.27 -21.71
N GLU A 452 -20.21 50.51 -22.29
CA GLU A 452 -19.90 51.73 -23.03
C GLU A 452 -20.84 51.98 -24.21
N LYS A 453 -21.17 50.94 -24.99
CA LYS A 453 -22.11 51.06 -26.11
C LYS A 453 -23.51 51.46 -25.65
N ILE A 454 -23.99 50.89 -24.55
CA ILE A 454 -25.30 51.20 -23.97
C ILE A 454 -25.32 52.62 -23.43
N GLU A 455 -24.31 52.99 -22.64
CA GLU A 455 -24.17 54.35 -22.12
C GLU A 455 -24.11 55.36 -23.27
N LYS A 456 -23.34 55.09 -24.33
CA LYS A 456 -23.26 55.95 -25.50
C LYS A 456 -24.64 56.18 -26.13
N ILE A 457 -25.44 55.13 -26.36
CA ILE A 457 -26.78 55.27 -26.93
C ILE A 457 -27.67 56.16 -26.06
N ILE A 458 -27.60 55.99 -24.73
CA ILE A 458 -28.38 56.79 -23.78
C ILE A 458 -27.92 58.24 -23.82
N PHE A 459 -26.62 58.48 -23.70
CA PHE A 459 -26.06 59.83 -23.65
C PHE A 459 -26.21 60.55 -24.99
N ASP A 460 -26.10 59.88 -26.13
CA ASP A 460 -26.39 60.47 -27.44
C ASP A 460 -27.84 61.01 -27.48
N LYS A 461 -28.80 60.25 -26.94
CA LYS A 461 -30.21 60.68 -26.85
C LYS A 461 -30.42 61.84 -25.85
N ILE A 462 -29.77 61.77 -24.68
CA ILE A 462 -29.79 62.85 -23.67
C ILE A 462 -29.18 64.13 -24.26
N HIS A 463 -28.08 64.05 -24.98
CA HIS A 463 -27.43 65.19 -25.63
C HIS A 463 -28.27 65.78 -26.77
N ILE A 464 -29.00 64.96 -27.54
CA ILE A 464 -29.98 65.47 -28.51
C ILE A 464 -31.05 66.30 -27.81
N TRP A 465 -31.63 65.79 -26.71
CA TRP A 465 -32.62 66.53 -25.94
C TRP A 465 -32.03 67.81 -25.30
N ALA A 466 -30.82 67.76 -24.77
CA ALA A 466 -30.12 68.94 -24.25
C ALA A 466 -29.90 70.00 -25.34
N GLY A 467 -29.50 69.60 -26.55
CA GLY A 467 -29.36 70.50 -27.69
C GLY A 467 -30.67 71.17 -28.11
N VAL A 468 -31.80 70.45 -28.03
CA VAL A 468 -33.14 71.04 -28.23
C VAL A 468 -33.43 72.07 -27.15
N VAL A 469 -33.14 71.77 -25.87
CA VAL A 469 -33.32 72.72 -24.76
C VAL A 469 -32.50 74.00 -24.98
N ASP A 470 -31.26 73.90 -25.46
CA ASP A 470 -30.39 75.05 -25.70
C ASP A 470 -30.86 75.92 -26.89
N GLN A 471 -31.40 75.29 -27.94
CA GLN A 471 -31.60 75.93 -29.24
C GLN A 471 -33.04 76.37 -29.50
N ASP A 472 -34.03 75.61 -29.01
CA ASP A 472 -35.44 75.80 -29.35
C ASP A 472 -36.06 77.02 -28.63
N SER A 473 -36.93 77.73 -29.34
CA SER A 473 -37.73 78.84 -28.81
C SER A 473 -39.07 78.40 -28.21
N SER A 474 -39.50 77.16 -28.47
CA SER A 474 -40.77 76.59 -28.02
C SER A 474 -40.68 76.07 -26.59
N VAL A 475 -41.27 76.77 -25.64
CA VAL A 475 -41.30 76.39 -24.22
C VAL A 475 -41.91 74.99 -24.00
N GLN A 476 -42.92 74.61 -24.79
CA GLN A 476 -43.53 73.27 -24.76
C GLN A 476 -42.57 72.15 -25.19
N HIS A 477 -41.73 72.41 -26.20
CA HIS A 477 -40.80 71.40 -26.68
C HIS A 477 -39.63 71.24 -25.70
N VAL A 478 -39.15 72.36 -25.16
CA VAL A 478 -38.15 72.40 -24.07
C VAL A 478 -38.65 71.65 -22.83
N SER A 479 -39.89 71.89 -22.38
CA SER A 479 -40.45 71.18 -21.22
C SER A 479 -40.53 69.67 -21.44
N THR A 480 -40.93 69.25 -22.65
CA THR A 480 -41.02 67.82 -23.02
C THR A 480 -39.64 67.15 -22.98
N CYS A 481 -38.61 67.81 -23.52
CA CYS A 481 -37.24 67.29 -23.51
C CYS A 481 -36.67 67.17 -22.09
N LEU A 482 -36.90 68.17 -21.23
CA LEU A 482 -36.49 68.15 -19.83
C LEU A 482 -37.18 67.02 -19.04
N ILE A 483 -38.50 66.86 -19.20
CA ILE A 483 -39.25 65.77 -18.57
C ILE A 483 -38.72 64.40 -19.04
N ASN A 484 -38.40 64.25 -20.33
CA ASN A 484 -37.84 63.01 -20.86
C ASN A 484 -36.44 62.71 -20.31
N MET A 485 -35.54 63.70 -20.26
CA MET A 485 -34.22 63.53 -19.63
C MET A 485 -34.35 63.12 -18.16
N LYS A 486 -35.25 63.78 -17.41
CA LYS A 486 -35.50 63.47 -16.00
C LYS A 486 -36.12 62.09 -15.81
N ARG A 487 -37.03 61.69 -16.69
CA ARG A 487 -37.62 60.34 -16.69
C ARG A 487 -36.54 59.26 -16.80
N VAL A 488 -35.60 59.42 -17.74
CA VAL A 488 -34.46 58.51 -17.88
C VAL A 488 -33.59 58.50 -16.61
N SER A 489 -33.28 59.68 -16.06
CA SER A 489 -32.49 59.82 -14.83
C SER A 489 -33.12 59.10 -13.62
N ASN A 490 -34.43 59.25 -13.43
CA ASN A 490 -35.14 58.64 -12.32
C ASN A 490 -35.22 57.12 -12.44
N ASN A 491 -35.31 56.62 -13.67
CA ASN A 491 -35.44 55.20 -13.96
C ASN A 491 -34.10 54.46 -14.03
N ILE A 492 -32.98 55.17 -14.27
CA ILE A 492 -31.64 54.57 -14.35
C ILE A 492 -30.73 55.21 -13.30
N SER A 493 -30.89 54.74 -12.06
CA SER A 493 -30.21 55.30 -10.88
C SER A 493 -28.68 55.43 -11.03
N SER A 494 -28.03 54.50 -11.71
CA SER A 494 -26.57 54.51 -11.95
C SER A 494 -26.09 55.65 -12.85
N LEU A 495 -26.97 56.20 -13.71
CA LEU A 495 -26.65 57.32 -14.61
C LEU A 495 -27.18 58.67 -14.10
N LYS A 496 -27.98 58.67 -13.03
CA LYS A 496 -28.70 59.84 -12.48
C LYS A 496 -27.81 61.08 -12.34
N VAL A 497 -26.63 60.93 -11.72
CA VAL A 497 -25.72 62.05 -11.46
C VAL A 497 -25.22 62.70 -12.75
N ARG A 498 -24.81 61.90 -13.74
CA ARG A 498 -24.31 62.39 -15.03
C ARG A 498 -25.42 63.06 -15.84
N ILE A 499 -26.62 62.47 -15.87
CA ILE A 499 -27.77 63.07 -16.55
C ILE A 499 -28.19 64.37 -15.87
N HIS A 500 -28.14 64.45 -14.55
CA HIS A 500 -28.46 65.68 -13.82
C HIS A 500 -27.54 66.84 -14.18
N GLN A 501 -26.24 66.58 -14.30
CA GLN A 501 -25.28 67.59 -14.72
C GLN A 501 -25.64 68.16 -16.10
N ILE A 502 -26.02 67.30 -17.06
CA ILE A 502 -26.45 67.72 -18.40
C ILE A 502 -27.74 68.55 -18.34
N ILE A 503 -28.71 68.14 -17.51
CA ILE A 503 -29.95 68.91 -17.30
C ILE A 503 -29.63 70.30 -16.73
N ASP A 504 -28.79 70.39 -15.70
CA ASP A 504 -28.41 71.65 -15.06
C ASP A 504 -27.72 72.60 -16.05
N GLU A 505 -26.78 72.08 -16.85
CA GLU A 505 -26.09 72.85 -17.90
C GLU A 505 -27.07 73.40 -18.95
N ALA A 506 -27.96 72.54 -19.48
CA ALA A 506 -28.95 72.94 -20.47
C ALA A 506 -29.94 73.99 -19.92
N LEU A 507 -30.35 73.87 -18.66
CA LEU A 507 -31.23 74.85 -18.00
C LEU A 507 -30.55 76.20 -17.81
N ILE A 508 -29.28 76.22 -17.39
CA ILE A 508 -28.49 77.45 -17.24
C ILE A 508 -28.34 78.15 -18.59
N ASN A 509 -28.01 77.40 -19.65
CA ASN A 509 -27.88 77.94 -21.01
C ASN A 509 -29.20 78.54 -21.51
N TYR A 510 -30.31 77.81 -21.35
CA TYR A 510 -31.63 78.29 -21.73
C TYR A 510 -32.03 79.57 -20.99
N LYS A 511 -31.77 79.63 -19.67
CA LYS A 511 -32.03 80.81 -18.82
C LYS A 511 -31.23 82.03 -19.27
N ASN A 512 -29.94 81.84 -19.57
CA ASN A 512 -29.05 82.92 -20.01
C ASN A 512 -29.42 83.44 -21.41
N LYS A 513 -29.83 82.56 -22.32
CA LYS A 513 -30.21 82.91 -23.70
C LYS A 513 -31.52 83.69 -23.75
N THR A 514 -32.50 83.31 -22.94
CA THR A 514 -33.86 83.86 -23.06
C THR A 514 -33.97 85.32 -22.63
N LYS A 515 -33.07 85.87 -21.79
CA LYS A 515 -32.99 87.28 -21.27
C LYS A 515 -34.28 87.90 -20.68
N ASP A 516 -35.42 87.26 -20.91
CA ASP A 516 -36.76 87.61 -20.54
C ASP A 516 -37.24 86.59 -19.50
N SER A 517 -37.37 87.05 -18.25
CA SER A 517 -37.80 86.22 -17.11
C SER A 517 -39.13 85.51 -17.36
N THR A 518 -39.93 86.02 -18.30
CA THR A 518 -41.28 85.53 -18.59
C THR A 518 -41.27 84.14 -19.23
N ASN A 519 -40.29 83.82 -20.08
CA ASN A 519 -40.22 82.51 -20.75
C ASN A 519 -39.72 81.39 -19.83
N PHE A 520 -38.79 81.70 -18.92
CA PHE A 520 -38.31 80.76 -17.92
C PHE A 520 -39.39 80.47 -16.84
N SER A 521 -40.14 81.49 -16.43
CA SER A 521 -41.31 81.32 -15.56
C SER A 521 -42.43 80.49 -16.23
N LYS A 522 -42.68 80.69 -17.53
CA LYS A 522 -43.62 79.84 -18.30
C LYS A 522 -43.14 78.39 -18.38
N LEU A 523 -41.83 78.16 -18.58
CA LEU A 523 -41.26 76.82 -18.56
C LEU A 523 -41.52 76.13 -17.21
N SER A 524 -41.21 76.84 -16.12
CA SER A 524 -41.43 76.35 -14.76
C SER A 524 -42.89 75.97 -14.52
N ALA A 525 -43.83 76.81 -14.97
CA ALA A 525 -45.26 76.53 -14.85
C ALA A 525 -45.70 75.30 -15.65
N ILE A 526 -45.22 75.13 -16.89
CA ILE A 526 -45.56 73.99 -17.76
C ILE A 526 -44.98 72.69 -17.18
N VAL A 527 -43.72 72.71 -16.74
CA VAL A 527 -43.08 71.55 -16.12
C VAL A 527 -43.79 71.17 -14.81
N ASN A 528 -44.21 72.13 -13.99
CA ASN A 528 -44.95 71.86 -12.75
C ASN A 528 -46.36 71.28 -12.98
N GLN A 529 -46.92 71.45 -14.17
CA GLN A 529 -48.22 70.89 -14.57
C GLN A 529 -48.13 69.48 -15.15
N ASP A 530 -46.92 68.88 -15.21
CA ASP A 530 -46.74 67.51 -15.66
C ASP A 530 -47.53 66.53 -14.76
N ALA A 531 -48.43 65.77 -15.39
CA ALA A 531 -49.31 64.83 -14.70
C ALA A 531 -48.55 63.61 -14.15
N SER A 532 -47.33 63.35 -14.62
CA SER A 532 -46.55 62.18 -14.21
C SER A 532 -45.76 62.38 -12.91
N GLY A 533 -45.75 63.58 -12.33
CA GLY A 533 -44.97 63.87 -11.11
C GLY A 533 -43.48 64.15 -11.38
N ILE A 534 -43.01 63.88 -12.60
CA ILE A 534 -41.59 63.97 -12.98
C ILE A 534 -41.18 65.44 -13.08
N GLY A 535 -42.05 66.30 -13.61
CA GLY A 535 -41.77 67.72 -13.69
C GLY A 535 -41.58 68.39 -12.34
N GLN A 536 -42.34 68.00 -11.31
CA GLN A 536 -42.19 68.50 -9.94
C GLN A 536 -40.86 68.04 -9.33
N SER A 537 -40.45 66.79 -9.54
CA SER A 537 -39.11 66.29 -9.14
C SER A 537 -37.99 67.03 -9.86
N LEU A 538 -38.20 67.42 -11.12
CA LEU A 538 -37.25 68.22 -11.88
C LEU A 538 -37.04 69.59 -11.23
N ILE A 539 -38.13 70.29 -10.89
CA ILE A 539 -38.05 71.59 -10.19
C ILE A 539 -37.37 71.46 -8.82
N ALA A 540 -37.68 70.40 -8.07
CA ALA A 540 -37.14 70.20 -6.73
C ALA A 540 -35.64 69.86 -6.71
N GLU A 541 -35.14 69.15 -7.74
CA GLU A 541 -33.77 68.60 -7.75
C GLU A 541 -32.75 69.46 -8.52
N HIS A 542 -33.19 70.44 -9.31
CA HIS A 542 -32.32 71.23 -10.20
C HIS A 542 -32.36 72.73 -9.85
N LYS A 543 -31.21 73.28 -9.40
CA LYS A 543 -31.08 74.64 -8.83
C LYS A 543 -31.39 75.79 -9.79
N ALA A 544 -31.49 75.52 -11.08
CA ALA A 544 -31.74 76.55 -12.10
C ALA A 544 -33.18 77.09 -12.05
N PHE A 545 -34.12 76.23 -11.64
CA PHE A 545 -35.50 76.56 -11.27
C PHE A 545 -35.56 77.16 -9.86
#